data_AF-A0A9J6DBP5-F1
#
_entry.id   AF-A0A9J6DBP5-F1
#
_cell.length_a   1.000
_cell.length_b   1.000
_cell.length_c   1.000
_cell.angle_alpha   90.00
_cell.angle_beta   90.00
_cell.angle_gamma   90.00
#
_symmetry.space_group_name_H-M   'P 1'
#
loop_
_entity.id
_entity.type
_entity.pdbx_description
1 polymer ?
#
loop_
_entity_poly.entity_id
_entity_poly.type
_entity_poly.pdbx_seq_one_letter_code
_entity_poly.pdbx_strand_id
1 'polypeptide(L)'
;MPYKPYTISQLYKLPITKFAAYNSARAMSTKIEDEDLDAGEQSGEEEDEEGGLSKRRGAGRSVTLSMLMSQGILQHGENVLSIDYLGSRFTGDLLKDGKIKWRETQEVYSSPSSWAVHCKKLLNPDKKSGCGWSTIRYKGKKLDWYKATWFRKQRIKKVC
;
A
#
# COMPACT_ATOMS: atom_id res chain seq x y z
N MET A 1 14.94 12.29 27.41
CA MET A 1 15.23 12.96 26.12
C MET A 1 13.97 12.93 25.27
N PRO A 2 13.37 14.06 24.86
CA PRO A 2 12.21 14.02 23.98
C PRO A 2 12.64 13.48 22.60
N TYR A 3 12.04 12.37 22.20
CA TYR A 3 12.25 11.75 20.90
C TYR A 3 11.76 12.71 19.81
N LYS A 4 12.67 13.28 19.03
CA LYS A 4 12.30 14.06 17.84
C LYS A 4 12.09 13.08 16.68
N PRO A 5 10.88 12.94 16.13
CA PRO A 5 10.68 12.05 14.98
C PRO A 5 11.43 12.60 13.76
N TYR A 6 12.25 11.76 13.12
CA TYR A 6 12.84 12.07 11.83
C TYR A 6 11.76 12.01 10.75
N THR A 7 11.84 12.91 9.77
CA THR A 7 11.09 12.76 8.52
C THR A 7 11.61 11.54 7.77
N ILE A 8 10.79 10.86 6.98
CA ILE A 8 11.28 9.70 6.21
C ILE A 8 12.41 10.13 5.26
N SER A 9 12.37 11.34 4.69
CA SER A 9 13.47 11.92 3.91
C SER A 9 14.79 12.10 4.69
N GLN A 10 14.73 12.27 6.02
CA GLN A 10 15.91 12.28 6.89
C GLN A 10 16.38 10.85 7.17
N LEU A 11 15.46 9.91 7.32
CA LEU A 11 15.77 8.50 7.54
C LEU A 11 16.60 7.90 6.39
N TYR A 12 16.32 8.27 5.14
CA TYR A 12 17.07 7.83 3.95
C TYR A 12 18.49 8.40 3.85
N LYS A 13 18.78 9.48 4.58
CA LYS A 13 20.12 10.09 4.64
C LYS A 13 20.93 9.57 5.82
N LEU A 14 20.31 8.77 6.70
CA LEU A 14 21.01 8.16 7.81
C LEU A 14 21.73 6.89 7.32
N PRO A 15 22.94 6.62 7.84
CA PRO A 15 23.54 5.30 7.66
C PRO A 15 22.58 4.24 8.22
N ILE A 16 22.56 3.07 7.58
CA ILE A 16 21.65 1.94 7.88
C ILE A 16 21.61 1.62 9.38
N THR A 17 22.75 1.74 10.07
CA THR A 17 22.88 1.53 11.52
C THR A 17 22.11 2.55 12.38
N LYS A 18 22.10 3.83 11.99
CA LYS A 18 21.32 4.88 12.68
C LYS A 18 19.84 4.78 12.39
N PHE A 19 19.50 4.31 11.20
CA PHE A 19 18.11 4.05 10.81
C PHE A 19 17.51 2.88 11.60
N ALA A 20 18.24 1.76 11.72
CA ALA A 20 17.85 0.64 12.57
C ALA A 20 17.72 1.02 14.06
N ALA A 21 18.67 1.81 14.59
CA ALA A 21 18.61 2.30 15.96
C ALA A 21 17.40 3.22 16.21
N TYR A 22 17.07 4.10 15.25
CA TYR A 22 15.89 4.95 15.34
C TYR A 22 14.60 4.12 15.39
N ASN A 23 14.46 3.11 14.54
CA ASN A 23 13.30 2.23 14.51
C ASN A 23 13.19 1.38 15.79
N SER A 24 14.31 0.86 16.30
CA SER A 24 14.36 0.12 17.57
C SER A 24 13.93 0.99 18.76
N ALA A 25 14.48 2.20 18.88
CA ALA A 25 14.09 3.15 19.93
C ALA A 25 12.62 3.60 19.80
N ARG A 26 12.07 3.64 18.58
CA ARG A 26 10.67 3.96 18.34
C ARG A 26 9.72 2.85 18.81
N ALA A 27 10.02 1.61 18.44
CA ALA A 27 9.22 0.44 18.79
C ALA A 27 9.10 0.28 20.31
N MET A 28 10.17 0.61 21.05
CA MET A 28 10.16 0.63 22.52
C MET A 28 9.33 1.77 23.13
N SER A 29 9.02 2.82 22.35
CA SER A 29 8.28 4.01 22.81
C SER A 29 6.77 3.91 22.49
N THR A 30 6.40 3.23 21.41
CA THR A 30 5.01 2.97 21.07
C THR A 30 4.52 1.67 21.71
N LYS A 31 3.90 1.76 22.89
CA LYS A 31 2.86 0.79 23.29
C LYS A 31 1.69 0.95 22.33
N ILE A 32 1.76 0.33 21.16
CA ILE A 32 0.59 0.09 20.33
C ILE A 32 0.41 -1.41 20.35
N GLU A 33 -0.65 -1.82 21.03
CA GLU A 33 -1.16 -3.18 21.05
C GLU A 33 -1.24 -3.68 19.61
N ASP A 34 -0.54 -4.78 19.34
CA ASP A 34 -0.68 -5.61 18.16
C ASP A 34 -2.05 -6.31 18.20
N GLU A 35 -3.15 -5.54 18.30
CA GLU A 35 -4.50 -6.08 18.20
C GLU A 35 -4.90 -6.16 16.72
N ASP A 36 -4.89 -7.40 16.26
CA ASP A 36 -5.78 -7.99 15.26
C ASP A 36 -5.73 -7.44 13.84
N LEU A 37 -4.82 -8.02 13.05
CA LEU A 37 -5.09 -8.34 11.63
C LEU A 37 -4.60 -9.76 11.31
N ASP A 38 -4.99 -10.73 12.15
CA ASP A 38 -5.21 -12.09 11.67
C ASP A 38 -6.71 -12.28 11.46
N ALA A 39 -7.11 -12.23 10.19
CA ALA A 39 -8.39 -12.77 9.74
C ALA A 39 -8.10 -13.40 8.39
N GLY A 40 -7.89 -14.71 8.41
CA GLY A 40 -7.58 -15.51 7.24
C GLY A 40 -8.58 -15.30 6.11
N GLU A 41 -8.05 -15.19 4.90
CA GLU A 41 -8.73 -15.68 3.71
C GLU A 41 -7.68 -16.32 2.80
N GLN A 42 -7.74 -17.64 2.76
CA GLN A 42 -6.96 -18.51 1.91
C GLN A 42 -7.53 -18.41 0.49
N SER A 43 -6.85 -17.71 -0.43
CA SER A 43 -6.93 -18.06 -1.86
C SER A 43 -5.82 -17.42 -2.67
N GLY A 44 -5.01 -18.25 -3.31
CA GLY A 44 -4.31 -17.93 -4.55
C GLY A 44 -2.88 -17.45 -4.38
N GLU A 45 -1.95 -18.36 -4.63
CA GLU A 45 -0.56 -18.07 -4.99
C GLU A 45 -0.54 -17.07 -6.17
N GLU A 46 0.03 -15.88 -5.98
CA GLU A 46 0.33 -14.95 -7.06
C GLU A 46 1.82 -15.08 -7.39
N GLU A 47 2.14 -15.95 -8.34
CA GLU A 47 3.42 -15.93 -9.05
C GLU A 47 3.40 -14.78 -10.07
N ASP A 48 4.35 -13.86 -9.92
CA ASP A 48 4.61 -12.77 -10.84
C ASP A 48 5.17 -13.34 -12.17
N GLU A 49 4.37 -13.38 -13.24
CA GLU A 49 4.90 -13.46 -14.61
C GLU A 49 4.47 -12.27 -15.46
N GLU A 50 5.50 -11.55 -15.90
CA GLU A 50 5.46 -10.47 -16.87
C GLU A 50 5.25 -11.04 -18.28
N GLY A 51 4.24 -10.54 -19.00
CA GLY A 51 4.16 -10.65 -20.46
C GLY A 51 2.95 -11.38 -21.00
N GLY A 52 2.31 -10.77 -22.01
CA GLY A 52 1.42 -11.48 -22.93
C GLY A 52 0.04 -10.86 -23.12
N LEU A 53 -0.14 -10.16 -24.25
CA LEU A 53 -1.44 -9.94 -24.87
C LEU A 53 -2.15 -11.31 -25.03
N SER A 54 -3.16 -11.63 -24.20
CA SER A 54 -4.21 -12.53 -24.64
C SER A 54 -5.52 -12.38 -23.88
N LYS A 55 -6.57 -12.37 -24.68
CA LYS A 55 -7.99 -12.24 -24.38
C LYS A 55 -8.47 -13.42 -23.51
N ARG A 56 -8.76 -13.19 -22.23
CA ARG A 56 -9.61 -14.11 -21.42
C ARG A 56 -10.67 -13.35 -20.63
N ARG A 57 -11.93 -13.44 -21.04
CA ARG A 57 -13.07 -12.88 -20.29
C ARG A 57 -13.40 -13.82 -19.12
N GLY A 58 -13.02 -13.41 -17.91
CA GLY A 58 -13.77 -13.62 -16.66
C GLY A 58 -13.55 -14.91 -15.86
N ALA A 59 -12.63 -14.87 -14.88
CA ALA A 59 -12.72 -15.49 -13.54
C ALA A 59 -11.42 -15.12 -12.78
N GLY A 60 -11.50 -14.61 -11.54
CA GLY A 60 -10.34 -14.43 -10.66
C GLY A 60 -9.46 -13.17 -10.79
N ARG A 61 -9.86 -12.12 -11.55
CA ARG A 61 -9.00 -10.93 -11.72
C ARG A 61 -8.79 -10.16 -10.42
N SER A 62 -7.54 -10.11 -9.96
CA SER A 62 -7.08 -9.15 -8.96
C SER A 62 -7.50 -7.73 -9.39
N VAL A 63 -8.03 -6.96 -8.44
CA VAL A 63 -8.45 -5.58 -8.70
C VAL A 63 -7.20 -4.72 -8.77
N THR A 64 -7.08 -3.89 -9.81
CA THR A 64 -5.95 -2.95 -9.94
C THR A 64 -6.42 -1.51 -9.72
N LEU A 65 -5.51 -0.61 -9.37
CA LEU A 65 -5.81 0.82 -9.26
C LEU A 65 -6.34 1.39 -10.59
N SER A 66 -5.70 1.01 -11.69
CA SER A 66 -6.15 1.37 -13.05
C SER A 66 -7.60 0.94 -13.29
N MET A 67 -8.00 -0.27 -12.87
CA MET A 67 -9.38 -0.74 -13.00
C MET A 67 -10.38 0.13 -12.22
N LEU A 68 -10.03 0.53 -10.99
CA LEU A 68 -10.88 1.42 -10.18
C LEU A 68 -10.97 2.84 -10.79
N MET A 69 -9.88 3.31 -11.41
CA MET A 69 -9.83 4.58 -12.11
C MET A 69 -10.69 4.57 -13.38
N SER A 70 -10.64 3.51 -14.20
CA SER A 70 -11.46 3.38 -15.40
C SER A 70 -12.97 3.35 -15.09
N GLN A 71 -13.36 2.99 -13.86
CA GLN A 71 -14.75 3.02 -13.40
C GLN A 71 -15.13 4.35 -12.71
N GLY A 72 -14.23 5.34 -12.69
CA GLY A 72 -14.44 6.63 -12.03
C GLY A 72 -14.52 6.55 -10.50
N ILE A 73 -14.09 5.43 -9.90
CA ILE A 73 -14.11 5.25 -8.44
C ILE A 73 -12.93 5.97 -7.80
N LEU A 74 -11.77 5.93 -8.46
CA LEU A 74 -10.56 6.64 -8.07
C LEU A 74 -10.21 7.66 -9.15
N GLN A 75 -9.59 8.76 -8.72
CA GLN A 75 -9.03 9.76 -9.61
C GLN A 75 -7.53 9.89 -9.36
N HIS A 76 -6.76 9.96 -10.44
CA HIS A 76 -5.34 10.31 -10.36
C HIS A 76 -5.18 11.66 -9.68
N GLY A 77 -4.03 11.87 -9.04
CA GLY A 77 -3.79 13.11 -8.34
C GLY A 77 -2.60 13.00 -7.44
N GLU A 78 -2.16 14.15 -6.97
CA GLU A 78 -1.02 14.23 -6.11
C GLU A 78 -1.42 14.15 -4.63
N ASN A 79 -0.60 13.49 -3.81
CA ASN A 79 -0.82 13.27 -2.38
C ASN A 79 -2.18 12.65 -2.05
N VAL A 80 -2.69 11.82 -2.96
CA VAL A 80 -3.98 11.16 -2.78
C VAL A 80 -3.86 9.82 -2.08
N LEU A 81 -2.66 9.23 -2.04
CA LEU A 81 -2.37 7.96 -1.40
C LEU A 81 -1.56 8.15 -0.12
N SER A 82 -1.85 7.35 0.90
CA SER A 82 -1.11 7.35 2.15
C SER A 82 -1.05 5.97 2.82
N ILE A 83 0.01 5.73 3.57
CA ILE A 83 0.19 4.56 4.44
C ILE A 83 0.61 5.07 5.81
N ASP A 84 -0.11 4.68 6.85
CA ASP A 84 0.28 4.93 8.24
C ASP A 84 0.81 3.61 8.82
N TYR A 85 2.07 3.60 9.25
CA TYR A 85 2.72 2.41 9.82
C TYR A 85 3.70 2.80 10.93
N LEU A 86 3.53 2.22 12.12
CA LEU A 86 4.33 2.51 13.33
C LEU A 86 4.49 4.02 13.61
N GLY A 87 3.43 4.79 13.35
CA GLY A 87 3.40 6.25 13.48
C GLY A 87 4.14 7.01 12.39
N SER A 88 4.78 6.35 11.42
CA SER A 88 5.25 6.99 10.19
C SER A 88 4.11 7.07 9.18
N ARG A 89 4.02 8.19 8.48
CA ARG A 89 3.09 8.37 7.38
C ARG A 89 3.84 8.52 6.07
N PHE A 90 3.61 7.60 5.15
CA PHE A 90 4.13 7.66 3.78
C PHE A 90 3.05 8.21 2.87
N THR A 91 3.39 9.13 1.97
CA THR A 91 2.44 9.75 1.03
C THR A 91 2.87 9.55 -0.41
N GLY A 92 1.93 9.21 -1.28
CA GLY A 92 2.16 8.96 -2.70
C GLY A 92 1.15 9.65 -3.60
N ASP A 93 1.58 9.90 -4.83
CA ASP A 93 0.73 10.36 -5.92
C ASP A 93 0.19 9.14 -6.67
N LEU A 94 -1.06 9.22 -7.12
CA LEU A 94 -1.64 8.25 -8.04
C LEU A 94 -1.49 8.79 -9.46
N LEU A 95 -0.69 8.10 -10.28
CA LEU A 95 -0.44 8.46 -11.67
C LEU A 95 -1.60 8.05 -12.58
N LYS A 96 -1.64 8.62 -13.79
CA LYS A 96 -2.71 8.38 -14.78
C LYS A 96 -2.75 6.94 -15.29
N ASP A 97 -1.61 6.26 -15.28
CA ASP A 97 -1.46 4.84 -15.66
C ASP A 97 -1.85 3.88 -14.53
N GLY A 98 -2.23 4.39 -13.36
CA GLY A 98 -2.57 3.58 -12.18
C GLY A 98 -1.36 3.14 -11.37
N LYS A 99 -0.16 3.66 -11.67
CA LYS A 99 1.04 3.48 -10.84
C LYS A 99 1.06 4.47 -9.68
N ILE A 100 1.87 4.16 -8.68
CA ILE A 100 2.03 4.99 -7.48
C ILE A 100 3.40 5.64 -7.54
N LYS A 101 3.46 6.96 -7.51
CA LYS A 101 4.72 7.69 -7.36
C LYS A 101 4.90 8.08 -5.90
N TRP A 102 5.92 7.57 -5.25
CA TRP A 102 6.19 7.92 -3.87
C TRP A 102 6.85 9.30 -3.79
N ARG A 103 6.28 10.21 -2.99
CA ARG A 103 6.70 11.62 -3.03
C ARG A 103 8.12 11.88 -2.55
N GLU A 104 8.64 11.05 -1.65
CA GLU A 104 9.91 11.37 -1.01
C GLU A 104 11.11 10.99 -1.86
N THR A 105 11.11 9.81 -2.47
CA THR A 105 12.19 9.34 -3.35
C THR A 105 11.86 9.49 -4.84
N GLN A 106 10.62 9.86 -5.17
CA GLN A 106 10.11 9.95 -6.54
C GLN A 106 10.08 8.60 -7.28
N GLU A 107 10.28 7.48 -6.57
CA GLU A 107 10.18 6.13 -7.12
C GLU A 107 8.74 5.79 -7.54
N VAL A 108 8.60 4.99 -8.59
CA VAL A 108 7.31 4.60 -9.16
C VAL A 108 7.09 3.10 -8.97
N TYR A 109 5.96 2.75 -8.36
CA TYR A 109 5.56 1.37 -8.10
C TYR A 109 4.39 0.97 -8.99
N SER A 110 4.46 -0.23 -9.56
CA SER A 110 3.42 -0.80 -10.43
C SER A 110 2.18 -1.27 -9.68
N SER A 111 2.31 -1.61 -8.39
CA SER A 111 1.23 -2.15 -7.58
C SER A 111 1.18 -1.54 -6.17
N PRO A 112 -0.02 -1.43 -5.56
CA PRO A 112 -0.18 -1.05 -4.15
C PRO A 112 0.62 -1.95 -3.19
N SER A 113 0.65 -3.25 -3.46
CA SER A 113 1.38 -4.22 -2.63
C SER A 113 2.88 -3.93 -2.63
N SER A 114 3.48 -3.67 -3.79
CA SER A 114 4.92 -3.36 -3.91
C SER A 114 5.29 -2.09 -3.12
N TRP A 115 4.48 -1.02 -3.26
CA TRP A 115 4.71 0.20 -2.49
C TRP A 115 4.56 -0.02 -0.98
N ALA A 116 3.52 -0.74 -0.54
CA ALA A 116 3.31 -0.99 0.89
C ALA A 116 4.42 -1.84 1.52
N VAL A 117 4.89 -2.86 0.81
CA VAL A 117 6.00 -3.70 1.26
C VAL A 117 7.27 -2.86 1.36
N HIS A 118 7.55 -2.00 0.37
CA HIS A 118 8.70 -1.09 0.43
C HIS A 118 8.61 -0.18 1.67
N CYS A 119 7.49 0.50 1.88
CA CYS A 119 7.29 1.38 3.04
C CYS A 119 7.49 0.67 4.39
N LYS A 120 7.01 -0.57 4.52
CA LYS A 120 7.13 -1.35 5.75
C LYS A 120 8.54 -1.90 5.96
N LYS A 121 9.20 -2.42 4.92
CA LYS A 121 10.58 -2.93 4.97
C LYS A 121 11.58 -1.87 5.38
N LEU A 122 11.29 -0.60 5.09
CA LEU A 122 12.07 0.50 5.63
C LEU A 122 12.01 0.48 7.17
N LEU A 123 10.83 0.56 7.78
CA LEU A 123 10.78 0.66 9.24
C LEU A 123 11.15 -0.65 9.94
N ASN A 124 10.88 -1.80 9.31
CA ASN A 124 11.16 -3.10 9.89
C ASN A 124 11.56 -4.12 8.80
N PRO A 125 12.86 -4.24 8.47
CA PRO A 125 13.33 -5.13 7.40
C PRO A 125 13.17 -6.62 7.72
N ASP A 126 13.11 -7.00 9.00
CA ASP A 126 13.11 -8.41 9.43
C ASP A 126 11.72 -9.06 9.41
N LYS A 127 10.64 -8.27 9.33
CA LYS A 127 9.26 -8.78 9.31
C LYS A 127 8.73 -9.00 7.88
N LYS A 128 8.17 -10.19 7.63
CA LYS A 128 7.37 -10.45 6.42
C LYS A 128 6.10 -9.58 6.47
N SER A 129 5.97 -8.67 5.51
CA SER A 129 4.88 -7.71 5.47
C SER A 129 3.69 -8.25 4.66
N GLY A 130 2.53 -8.42 5.31
CA GLY A 130 1.27 -8.82 4.68
C GLY A 130 0.53 -7.68 3.93
N CYS A 131 -0.43 -8.12 3.10
CA CYS A 131 -1.32 -7.41 2.16
C CYS A 131 -1.30 -5.87 2.16
N GLY A 132 -0.91 -5.25 1.04
CA GLY A 132 -0.82 -3.79 0.89
C GLY A 132 -2.15 -3.04 0.78
N TRP A 133 -3.24 -3.70 0.38
CA TRP A 133 -4.53 -3.06 0.10
C TRP A 133 -5.27 -2.58 1.34
N SER A 134 -5.19 -3.33 2.44
CA SER A 134 -5.86 -3.00 3.70
C SER A 134 -5.20 -1.82 4.43
N THR A 135 -3.91 -1.58 4.15
CA THR A 135 -3.11 -0.52 4.79
C THR A 135 -3.09 0.78 4.00
N ILE A 136 -3.20 0.74 2.67
CA ILE A 136 -3.17 1.95 1.84
C ILE A 136 -4.51 2.67 1.90
N ARG A 137 -4.45 3.99 2.09
CA ARG A 137 -5.59 4.89 2.08
C ARG A 137 -5.55 5.80 0.87
N TYR A 138 -6.67 5.91 0.15
CA TYR A 138 -6.93 6.94 -0.83
C TYR A 138 -7.80 8.04 -0.21
N LYS A 139 -7.32 9.29 -0.18
CA LYS A 139 -8.01 10.45 0.42
C LYS A 139 -8.59 10.16 1.82
N GLY A 140 -7.82 9.44 2.65
CA GLY A 140 -8.19 9.07 4.02
C GLY A 140 -8.98 7.76 4.18
N LYS A 141 -9.54 7.19 3.11
CA LYS A 141 -10.30 5.93 3.13
C LYS A 141 -9.45 4.75 2.64
N LYS A 142 -9.53 3.60 3.30
CA LYS A 142 -8.79 2.38 2.92
C LYS A 142 -9.15 1.93 1.49
N LEU A 143 -8.17 1.48 0.70
CA LEU A 143 -8.42 0.98 -0.66
C LEU A 143 -9.37 -0.22 -0.69
N ASP A 144 -9.36 -1.04 0.36
CA ASP A 144 -10.26 -2.18 0.49
C ASP A 144 -11.75 -1.78 0.42
N TRP A 145 -12.12 -0.62 0.98
CA TRP A 145 -13.48 -0.06 0.87
C TRP A 145 -13.88 0.23 -0.58
N TYR A 146 -12.94 0.77 -1.37
CA TYR A 146 -13.17 1.03 -2.80
C TYR A 146 -13.25 -0.26 -3.62
N LYS A 147 -12.43 -1.27 -3.27
CA LYS A 147 -12.46 -2.61 -3.87
C LYS A 147 -13.80 -3.30 -3.63
N ALA A 148 -14.29 -3.29 -2.38
CA ALA A 148 -15.59 -3.84 -2.02
C ALA A 148 -16.74 -3.13 -2.75
N THR A 149 -16.68 -1.79 -2.84
CA THR A 149 -17.67 -0.98 -3.58
C THR A 149 -17.71 -1.35 -5.06
N TRP A 150 -16.53 -1.56 -5.67
CA TRP A 150 -16.44 -2.01 -7.06
C TRP A 150 -17.06 -3.40 -7.26
N PHE A 151 -16.73 -4.38 -6.40
CA PHE A 151 -17.32 -5.72 -6.50
C PHE A 151 -18.84 -5.71 -6.37
N ARG A 152 -19.41 -4.92 -5.45
CA ARG A 152 -20.87 -4.76 -5.32
C ARG A 152 -21.49 -4.25 -6.62
N LYS A 153 -20.90 -3.23 -7.27
CA LYS A 153 -21.35 -2.72 -8.56
C LYS A 153 -21.25 -3.76 -9.69
N GLN A 154 -20.18 -4.56 -9.71
CA GLN A 154 -20.02 -5.60 -10.74
C GLN A 154 -21.00 -6.76 -10.58
N ARG A 155 -21.36 -7.12 -9.35
CA ARG A 155 -22.37 -8.16 -9.09
C ARG A 155 -23.74 -7.76 -9.61
N ILE A 156 -24.13 -6.50 -9.42
CA ILE A 156 -25.42 -5.97 -9.91
C ILE A 156 -25.47 -5.98 -11.45
N LYS A 157 -24.38 -5.58 -12.13
CA LYS A 157 -24.30 -5.56 -13.60
C LYS A 157 -24.34 -6.94 -14.28
N LYS A 158 -24.13 -8.03 -13.54
CA LYS A 158 -24.15 -9.40 -14.09
C LYS A 158 -25.52 -10.07 -13.96
N VAL A 159 -26.47 -9.44 -13.29
CA VAL A 159 -27.80 -10.00 -12.97
C VAL A 159 -28.89 -9.40 -13.87
N CYS A 160 -28.53 -8.49 -14.77
CA CYS A 160 -29.37 -7.97 -15.86
C CYS A 160 -28.80 -8.38 -17.21
#